data_AF-A0A372UGY6-F1
#
_entry.id   AF-A0A372UGY6-F1
#
_cell.length_a   1.000
_cell.length_b   1.000
_cell.length_c   1.000
_cell.angle_alpha   90.00
_cell.angle_beta   90.00
_cell.angle_gamma   90.00
#
_symmetry.space_group_name_H-M   'P 1'
#
loop_
_entity.id
_entity.type
_entity.pdbx_description
1 polymer ?
#
loop_
_entity_poly.entity_id
_entity_poly.type
_entity_poly.pdbx_seq_one_letter_code
_entity_poly.pdbx_strand_id
1 'polypeptide(L)'
;MIIPMTDDERRLTEEYLYLVPEMVKKLTTRCAYVSYDEQQDLMQAGNLALCKAAMNYDNTRPFAVYARVAIRNAIYSYWRKLQKERKYTCSMYASSEFDMEPLLVDQKNELWQEQCMNQEPIYKHLQSLEAGSCNTLRKGIHALLLQQKGYTNQEISKHYGVPMNHVRAWQSKARKYLQQDTKLYTLLS
;
A
#
# COMPACT_ATOMS: atom_id res chain seq x y z
N MET A 1 24.84 -22.28 -2.30
CA MET A 1 26.25 -22.55 -2.00
C MET A 1 26.97 -21.20 -2.05
N ILE A 2 27.57 -20.75 -0.94
CA ILE A 2 28.39 -19.53 -0.94
C ILE A 2 29.78 -19.98 -1.37
N ILE A 3 30.22 -19.56 -2.57
CA ILE A 3 31.58 -19.85 -3.05
C ILE A 3 32.51 -18.93 -2.26
N PRO A 4 33.46 -19.46 -1.48
CA PRO A 4 34.41 -18.63 -0.76
C PRO A 4 35.34 -17.91 -1.75
N MET A 5 35.69 -16.68 -1.41
CA MET A 5 36.63 -15.87 -2.19
C MET A 5 38.04 -16.47 -2.07
N THR A 6 38.78 -16.52 -3.17
CA THR A 6 40.20 -16.94 -3.19
C THR A 6 41.10 -15.87 -2.57
N ASP A 7 42.33 -16.23 -2.19
CA ASP A 7 43.27 -15.29 -1.59
C ASP A 7 43.65 -14.13 -2.54
N ASP A 8 43.71 -14.38 -3.85
CA ASP A 8 43.99 -13.35 -4.85
C ASP A 8 42.82 -12.36 -5.01
N GLU A 9 41.59 -12.86 -5.06
CA GLU A 9 40.38 -12.02 -5.08
C GLU A 9 40.24 -11.20 -3.78
N ARG A 10 40.67 -11.77 -2.65
CA ARG A 10 40.71 -11.08 -1.36
C ARG A 10 41.71 -9.93 -1.37
N ARG A 11 42.95 -10.17 -1.80
CA ARG A 11 43.98 -9.13 -1.93
C ARG A 11 43.53 -8.03 -2.88
N LEU A 12 42.93 -8.40 -4.01
CA LEU A 12 42.38 -7.44 -4.97
C LEU A 12 41.25 -6.60 -4.34
N THR A 13 40.38 -7.21 -3.53
CA THR A 13 39.35 -6.46 -2.80
C THR A 13 39.98 -5.48 -1.81
N GLU A 14 40.94 -5.94 -0.99
CA GLU A 14 41.62 -5.15 0.03
C GLU A 14 42.36 -3.94 -0.57
N GLU A 15 43.03 -4.11 -1.72
CA GLU A 15 43.71 -3.04 -2.45
C GLU A 15 42.75 -1.91 -2.88
N TYR A 16 41.51 -2.26 -3.26
CA TYR A 16 40.53 -1.32 -3.81
C TYR A 16 39.40 -0.95 -2.82
N LEU A 17 39.52 -1.28 -1.54
CA LEU A 17 38.53 -0.93 -0.50
C LEU A 17 38.23 0.58 -0.44
N TYR A 18 39.23 1.43 -0.74
CA TYR A 18 39.08 2.88 -0.76
C TYR A 18 38.04 3.39 -1.77
N LEU A 19 37.72 2.61 -2.81
CA LEU A 19 36.73 3.00 -3.83
C LEU A 19 35.33 3.13 -3.23
N VAL A 20 34.98 2.30 -2.24
CA VAL A 20 33.64 2.30 -1.67
C VAL A 20 33.30 3.62 -0.97
N PRO A 21 34.08 4.11 0.01
CA PRO A 21 33.80 5.41 0.64
C PRO A 21 33.88 6.58 -0.36
N GLU A 22 34.81 6.53 -1.33
CA GLU A 22 34.90 7.54 -2.39
C GLU A 22 33.60 7.62 -3.21
N MET A 23 33.09 6.45 -3.63
CA MET A 23 31.88 6.32 -4.44
C MET A 23 30.62 6.69 -3.65
N VAL A 24 30.50 6.21 -2.41
CA VAL A 24 29.37 6.56 -1.53
C VAL A 24 29.33 8.07 -1.33
N LYS A 25 30.45 8.69 -0.93
CA LYS A 25 30.54 10.16 -0.76
C LYS A 25 30.16 10.91 -2.05
N LYS A 26 30.71 10.49 -3.20
CA LYS A 26 30.44 11.13 -4.49
C LYS A 26 28.96 11.05 -4.88
N LEU A 27 28.31 9.93 -4.61
CA LEU A 27 26.91 9.71 -4.97
C LEU A 27 25.93 10.36 -3.98
N THR A 28 26.30 10.50 -2.70
CA THR A 28 25.46 11.13 -1.67
C THR A 28 25.65 12.64 -1.55
N THR A 29 26.66 13.23 -2.20
CA THR A 29 26.96 14.68 -2.10
C THR A 29 25.76 15.59 -2.41
N ARG A 30 24.83 15.15 -3.26
CA ARG A 30 23.62 15.91 -3.64
C ARG A 30 22.36 15.51 -2.88
N CYS A 31 22.44 14.53 -2.00
CA CYS A 31 21.30 14.11 -1.18
C CYS A 31 21.17 15.08 0.00
N ALA A 32 20.00 15.71 0.15
CA ALA A 32 19.75 16.72 1.17
C ALA A 32 19.90 16.18 2.60
N TYR A 33 19.66 14.88 2.81
CA TYR A 33 19.89 14.18 4.06
C TYR A 33 20.07 12.69 3.78
N VAL A 34 21.16 12.10 4.30
CA VAL A 34 21.37 10.65 4.36
C VAL A 34 21.66 10.35 5.83
N SER A 35 20.87 9.49 6.46
CA SER A 35 21.08 9.15 7.87
C SER A 35 22.39 8.39 8.06
N TYR A 36 22.89 8.34 9.29
CA TYR A 36 24.08 7.53 9.62
C TYR A 36 23.87 6.06 9.23
N ASP A 37 22.69 5.50 9.54
CA ASP A 37 22.36 4.11 9.21
C ASP A 37 22.30 3.87 7.71
N GLU A 38 21.65 4.78 6.95
CA GLU A 38 21.62 4.69 5.49
C GLU A 38 23.03 4.78 4.89
N GLN A 39 23.90 5.60 5.47
CA GLN A 39 25.29 5.69 5.05
C GLN A 39 26.05 4.39 5.33
N GLN A 40 25.84 3.74 6.47
CA GLN A 40 26.44 2.42 6.76
C GLN A 40 25.91 1.34 5.81
N ASP A 41 24.61 1.35 5.50
CA ASP A 41 24.01 0.40 4.56
C ASP A 41 24.59 0.57 3.14
N LEU A 42 24.81 1.80 2.70
CA LEU A 42 25.45 2.10 1.43
C LEU A 42 26.91 1.60 1.40
N MET A 43 27.65 1.78 2.49
CA MET A 43 29.01 1.26 2.63
C MET A 43 29.02 -0.27 2.55
N GLN A 44 28.10 -0.95 3.24
CA GLN A 44 27.99 -2.40 3.19
C GLN A 44 27.60 -2.92 1.80
N ALA A 45 26.59 -2.29 1.16
CA ALA A 45 26.17 -2.64 -0.19
C ALA A 45 27.31 -2.45 -1.21
N GLY A 46 28.10 -1.38 -1.07
CA GLY A 46 29.27 -1.12 -1.88
C GLY A 46 30.39 -2.15 -1.66
N ASN A 47 30.71 -2.47 -0.40
CA ASN A 47 31.72 -3.49 -0.06
C ASN A 47 31.34 -4.87 -0.60
N LEU A 48 30.08 -5.28 -0.44
CA LEU A 48 29.60 -6.54 -0.98
C LEU A 48 29.70 -6.57 -2.52
N ALA A 49 29.39 -5.45 -3.18
CA ALA A 49 29.54 -5.33 -4.62
C ALA A 49 31.00 -5.38 -5.08
N LEU A 50 31.93 -4.82 -4.30
CA LEU A 50 33.36 -4.90 -4.56
C LEU A 50 33.87 -6.34 -4.47
N CYS A 51 33.50 -7.08 -3.41
CA CYS A 51 33.87 -8.51 -3.30
C CYS A 51 33.32 -9.32 -4.49
N LYS A 52 32.05 -9.09 -4.86
CA LYS A 52 31.45 -9.75 -6.03
C LYS A 52 32.14 -9.35 -7.33
N ALA A 53 32.59 -8.11 -7.46
CA ALA A 53 33.36 -7.68 -8.62
C ALA A 53 34.71 -8.41 -8.67
N ALA A 54 35.42 -8.54 -7.55
CA ALA A 54 36.68 -9.28 -7.49
C ALA A 54 36.50 -10.75 -7.91
N MET A 55 35.46 -11.42 -7.39
CA MET A 55 35.16 -12.83 -7.71
C MET A 55 34.76 -13.09 -9.18
N ASN A 56 34.28 -12.07 -9.90
CA ASN A 56 33.82 -12.21 -11.29
C ASN A 56 34.70 -11.43 -12.26
N TYR A 57 35.91 -11.06 -11.85
CA TYR A 57 36.79 -10.23 -12.65
C TYR A 57 37.51 -11.05 -13.73
N ASP A 58 37.36 -10.62 -14.98
CA ASP A 58 37.83 -11.33 -16.18
C ASP A 58 39.16 -10.79 -16.73
N ASN A 59 39.83 -9.87 -16.01
CA ASN A 59 41.08 -9.20 -16.42
C ASN A 59 41.03 -8.47 -17.78
N THR A 60 39.86 -8.22 -18.35
CA THR A 60 39.72 -7.58 -19.68
C THR A 60 39.97 -6.07 -19.67
N ARG A 61 39.80 -5.42 -18.52
CA ARG A 61 39.86 -3.97 -18.31
C ARG A 61 40.36 -3.69 -16.91
N PRO A 62 40.96 -2.52 -16.61
CA PRO A 62 41.44 -2.21 -15.27
C PRO A 62 40.36 -2.41 -14.20
N PHE A 63 40.68 -3.13 -13.13
CA PHE A 63 39.73 -3.52 -12.10
C PHE A 63 38.99 -2.33 -11.50
N ALA A 64 39.68 -1.21 -11.24
CA ALA A 64 39.08 0.01 -10.72
C ALA A 64 37.88 0.50 -11.55
N VAL A 65 37.96 0.44 -12.88
CA VAL A 65 36.90 0.88 -13.78
C VAL A 65 35.69 -0.05 -13.66
N TYR A 66 35.95 -1.36 -13.63
CA TYR A 66 34.92 -2.37 -13.46
C TYR A 66 34.22 -2.26 -12.10
N ALA A 67 35.01 -2.19 -11.01
CA ALA A 67 34.54 -2.08 -9.64
C ALA A 67 33.70 -0.83 -9.40
N ARG A 68 34.11 0.34 -9.92
CA ARG A 68 33.31 1.59 -9.82
C ARG A 68 31.92 1.42 -10.42
N VAL A 69 31.78 0.71 -11.55
CA VAL A 69 30.47 0.44 -12.16
C VAL A 69 29.65 -0.51 -11.30
N ALA A 70 30.25 -1.58 -10.78
CA ALA A 70 29.58 -2.53 -9.91
C ALA A 70 29.06 -1.88 -8.62
N ILE A 71 29.91 -1.10 -7.94
CA ILE A 71 29.57 -0.36 -6.71
C ILE A 71 28.43 0.63 -6.97
N ARG A 72 28.52 1.43 -8.04
CA ARG A 72 27.46 2.39 -8.40
C ARG A 72 26.12 1.69 -8.64
N ASN A 73 26.14 0.57 -9.37
CA ASN A 73 24.92 -0.18 -9.68
C ASN A 73 24.30 -0.81 -8.42
N ALA A 74 25.12 -1.26 -7.48
CA ALA A 74 24.66 -1.76 -6.19
C ALA A 74 24.00 -0.66 -5.34
N ILE A 75 24.61 0.52 -5.26
CA ILE A 75 24.05 1.68 -4.57
C ILE A 75 22.70 2.09 -5.17
N TYR A 76 22.60 2.19 -6.50
CA TYR A 76 21.31 2.47 -7.14
C TYR A 76 20.26 1.38 -6.91
N SER A 77 20.68 0.12 -6.84
CA SER A 77 19.76 -0.98 -6.54
C SER A 77 19.25 -0.92 -5.10
N TYR A 78 20.12 -0.56 -4.16
CA TYR A 78 19.75 -0.29 -2.78
C TYR A 78 18.70 0.83 -2.68
N TRP A 79 18.93 1.99 -3.31
CA TRP A 79 17.96 3.08 -3.29
C TRP A 79 16.63 2.73 -3.95
N ARG A 80 16.63 1.99 -5.06
CA ARG A 80 15.39 1.50 -5.68
C ARG A 80 14.62 0.57 -4.73
N LYS A 81 15.34 -0.29 -4.00
CA LYS A 81 14.73 -1.18 -3.00
C LYS A 81 14.14 -0.37 -1.85
N LEU A 82 14.89 0.58 -1.30
CA LEU A 82 14.45 1.46 -0.23
C LEU A 82 13.23 2.29 -0.65
N GLN A 83 13.21 2.83 -1.86
CA GLN A 83 12.07 3.55 -2.40
C GLN A 83 10.83 2.65 -2.56
N LYS A 84 11.04 1.41 -3.01
CA LYS A 84 9.97 0.42 -3.11
C LYS A 84 9.42 0.09 -1.73
N GLU A 85 10.27 -0.18 -0.74
CA GLU A 85 9.88 -0.45 0.64
C GLU A 85 9.08 0.73 1.21
N ARG A 86 9.59 1.96 1.11
CA ARG A 86 8.89 3.20 1.52
C ARG A 86 7.51 3.39 0.88
N LYS A 87 7.30 2.92 -0.35
CA LYS A 87 5.97 2.97 -1.00
C LYS A 87 4.96 2.03 -0.32
N TYR A 88 5.43 0.93 0.25
CA TYR A 88 4.58 -0.08 0.90
C TYR A 88 4.65 -0.02 2.44
N THR A 89 5.58 0.75 3.01
CA THR A 89 5.73 0.97 4.45
C THR A 89 5.45 2.43 4.76
N CYS A 90 4.30 2.72 5.38
CA CYS A 90 4.01 4.04 5.91
C CYS A 90 4.80 4.24 7.21
N SER A 91 5.56 5.33 7.33
CA SER A 91 6.15 5.69 8.62
C SER A 91 5.03 6.09 9.58
N MET A 92 4.95 5.44 10.74
CA MET A 92 4.04 5.84 11.82
C MET A 92 4.23 7.30 12.26
N TYR A 93 5.40 7.89 11.99
CA TYR A 93 5.79 9.25 12.38
C TYR A 93 5.71 10.28 11.25
N ALA A 94 5.52 9.87 9.99
CA ALA A 94 5.46 10.81 8.86
C ALA A 94 4.16 11.65 8.83
N SER A 95 3.26 11.45 9.79
CA SER A 95 2.07 12.26 10.00
C SER A 95 2.30 13.49 10.88
N SER A 96 3.54 13.83 11.28
CA SER A 96 3.76 14.85 12.33
C SER A 96 4.34 16.20 11.92
N GLU A 97 4.59 16.52 10.63
CA GLU A 97 5.32 17.76 10.32
C GLU A 97 4.73 18.74 9.29
N PHE A 98 3.63 18.45 8.60
CA PHE A 98 2.88 19.49 7.85
C PHE A 98 1.38 19.15 7.89
N ASP A 99 0.58 20.15 8.27
CA ASP A 99 -0.85 20.10 8.62
C ASP A 99 -1.15 19.57 10.03
N MET A 100 -0.92 20.42 11.04
CA MET A 100 -1.52 20.32 12.37
C MET A 100 -3.04 20.60 12.31
N GLU A 101 -3.79 19.79 11.59
CA GLU A 101 -5.17 19.49 11.97
C GLU A 101 -5.08 18.27 12.91
N PRO A 102 -5.43 18.37 14.19
CA PRO A 102 -5.27 17.27 15.13
C PRO A 102 -5.94 16.00 14.59
N LEU A 103 -5.11 15.01 14.24
CA LEU A 103 -5.52 13.64 13.92
C LEU A 103 -6.05 13.00 15.20
N LEU A 104 -7.30 13.33 15.53
CA LEU A 104 -8.19 12.58 16.40
C LEU A 104 -8.55 11.27 15.67
N VAL A 105 -7.59 10.34 15.58
CA VAL A 105 -7.81 9.00 15.05
C VAL A 105 -8.72 8.21 15.99
N ASP A 106 -8.68 8.47 17.30
CA ASP A 106 -9.65 7.91 18.25
C ASP A 106 -11.06 8.46 18.01
N GLN A 107 -11.23 9.77 17.87
CA GLN A 107 -12.58 10.34 17.74
C GLN A 107 -13.26 10.01 16.41
N LYS A 108 -12.51 9.81 15.31
CA LYS A 108 -13.10 9.34 14.04
C LYS A 108 -13.44 7.86 14.08
N ASN A 109 -12.63 7.01 14.70
CA ASN A 109 -12.95 5.60 14.78
C ASN A 109 -14.11 5.34 15.76
N GLU A 110 -14.19 6.12 16.84
CA GLU A 110 -15.36 6.19 17.72
C GLU A 110 -16.58 6.80 17.01
N LEU A 111 -16.45 7.84 16.18
CA LEU A 111 -17.58 8.35 15.38
C LEU A 111 -18.08 7.34 14.35
N TRP A 112 -17.19 6.63 13.66
CA TRP A 112 -17.55 5.59 12.70
C TRP A 112 -18.12 4.34 13.39
N GLN A 113 -17.64 4.02 14.60
CA GLN A 113 -18.21 2.96 15.44
C GLN A 113 -19.56 3.40 16.02
N GLU A 114 -19.73 4.60 16.56
CA GLU A 114 -21.03 5.14 17.00
C GLU A 114 -22.04 5.28 15.85
N GLN A 115 -21.59 5.68 14.65
CA GLN A 115 -22.41 5.68 13.43
C GLN A 115 -22.73 4.27 12.90
N CYS A 116 -21.91 3.26 13.19
CA CYS A 116 -22.22 1.85 12.90
C CYS A 116 -23.11 1.22 13.98
N MET A 117 -22.96 1.62 15.24
CA MET A 117 -23.69 1.06 16.38
C MET A 117 -25.13 1.60 16.48
N ASN A 118 -25.43 2.76 15.89
CA ASN A 118 -26.78 3.33 15.83
C ASN A 118 -27.60 2.97 14.57
N GLN A 119 -27.20 1.96 13.78
CA GLN A 119 -27.92 1.56 12.54
C GLN A 119 -29.07 0.57 12.77
N GLU A 120 -29.24 0.04 13.98
CA GLU A 120 -30.32 -0.88 14.33
C GLU A 120 -31.74 -0.35 14.03
N PRO A 121 -32.12 0.91 14.39
CA PRO A 121 -33.45 1.44 14.07
C PRO A 121 -33.67 1.61 12.55
N ILE A 122 -32.64 1.99 11.80
CA ILE A 122 -32.70 2.13 10.34
C ILE A 122 -32.92 0.75 9.71
N TYR A 123 -32.19 -0.27 10.16
CA TYR A 123 -32.32 -1.63 9.64
C TYR A 123 -33.69 -2.25 9.96
N LYS A 124 -34.20 -2.06 11.19
CA LYS A 124 -35.56 -2.51 11.59
C LYS A 124 -36.66 -1.81 10.79
N HIS A 125 -36.51 -0.52 10.51
CA HIS A 125 -37.44 0.23 9.67
C HIS A 125 -37.42 -0.27 8.22
N LEU A 126 -36.23 -0.48 7.63
CA LEU A 126 -36.08 -1.05 6.29
C LEU A 126 -36.68 -2.46 6.17
N GLN A 127 -36.52 -3.31 7.19
CA GLN A 127 -37.17 -4.63 7.25
C GLN A 127 -38.71 -4.55 7.33
N SER A 128 -39.24 -3.55 8.04
CA SER A 128 -40.68 -3.31 8.13
C SER A 128 -41.27 -2.84 6.79
N LEU A 129 -40.55 -1.98 6.07
CA LEU A 129 -40.90 -1.57 4.70
C LEU A 129 -40.78 -2.72 3.71
N GLU A 130 -39.77 -3.59 3.88
CA GLU A 130 -39.60 -4.80 3.09
C GLU A 130 -40.84 -5.72 3.21
N ALA A 131 -41.35 -5.92 4.43
CA ALA A 131 -42.52 -6.76 4.70
C ALA A 131 -43.84 -6.20 4.13
N GLY A 132 -44.01 -4.88 4.08
CA GLY A 132 -45.23 -4.22 3.60
C GLY A 132 -45.27 -3.85 2.11
N SER A 133 -44.20 -4.11 1.36
CA SER A 133 -44.02 -3.60 -0.01
C SER A 133 -44.34 -4.63 -1.11
N CYS A 134 -44.68 -4.14 -2.30
CA CYS A 134 -44.89 -4.98 -3.47
C CYS A 134 -43.61 -5.74 -3.87
N ASN A 135 -43.76 -6.92 -4.49
CA ASN A 135 -42.67 -7.86 -4.75
C ASN A 135 -41.40 -7.25 -5.38
N THR A 136 -41.53 -6.28 -6.30
CA THR A 136 -40.38 -5.61 -6.93
C THR A 136 -39.66 -4.63 -6.02
N LEU A 137 -40.40 -3.96 -5.14
CA LEU A 137 -39.85 -2.98 -4.21
C LEU A 137 -39.14 -3.70 -3.06
N ARG A 138 -39.75 -4.77 -2.54
CA ARG A 138 -39.16 -5.69 -1.57
C ARG A 138 -37.78 -6.19 -1.99
N LYS A 139 -37.69 -6.76 -3.20
CA LYS A 139 -36.42 -7.23 -3.79
C LYS A 139 -35.40 -6.10 -3.97
N GLY A 140 -35.87 -4.89 -4.25
CA GLY A 140 -35.01 -3.71 -4.36
C GLY A 140 -34.41 -3.28 -3.02
N ILE A 141 -35.23 -3.20 -1.97
CA ILE A 141 -34.77 -2.88 -0.60
C ILE A 141 -33.79 -3.96 -0.12
N HIS A 142 -34.13 -5.24 -0.29
CA HIS A 142 -33.26 -6.34 0.08
C HIS A 142 -31.92 -6.32 -0.68
N ALA A 143 -31.95 -6.00 -1.98
CA ALA A 143 -30.72 -5.87 -2.78
C ALA A 143 -29.82 -4.72 -2.32
N LEU A 144 -30.39 -3.63 -1.78
CA LEU A 144 -29.62 -2.53 -1.18
C LEU A 144 -28.98 -2.98 0.14
N LEU A 145 -29.70 -3.73 0.98
CA LEU A 145 -29.18 -4.29 2.24
C LEU A 145 -28.03 -5.28 1.99
N LEU A 146 -28.14 -6.14 0.97
CA LEU A 146 -27.05 -7.04 0.57
C LEU A 146 -25.83 -6.27 0.08
N GLN A 147 -26.03 -5.20 -0.69
CA GLN A 147 -24.92 -4.36 -1.15
C GLN A 147 -24.19 -3.68 0.03
N GLN A 148 -24.91 -3.26 1.07
CA GLN A 148 -24.31 -2.74 2.30
C GLN A 148 -23.48 -3.80 3.04
N LYS A 149 -23.87 -5.08 2.98
CA LYS A 149 -23.11 -6.22 3.52
C LYS A 149 -21.93 -6.65 2.64
N GLY A 150 -21.64 -5.93 1.55
CA GLY A 150 -20.51 -6.17 0.66
C GLY A 150 -20.79 -7.06 -0.56
N TYR A 151 -22.05 -7.48 -0.78
CA TYR A 151 -22.39 -8.28 -1.96
C TYR A 151 -22.39 -7.43 -3.23
N THR A 152 -21.83 -8.00 -4.30
CA THR A 152 -21.84 -7.37 -5.63
C THR A 152 -23.16 -7.59 -6.35
N ASN A 153 -23.49 -6.70 -7.30
CA ASN A 153 -24.68 -6.86 -8.14
C ASN A 153 -24.69 -8.16 -8.96
N GLN A 154 -23.52 -8.77 -9.21
CA GLN A 154 -23.40 -10.05 -9.88
C GLN A 154 -23.79 -11.22 -8.96
N GLU A 155 -23.38 -11.19 -7.69
CA GLU A 155 -23.77 -12.19 -6.69
C GLU A 155 -25.26 -12.09 -6.35
N ILE A 156 -25.79 -10.88 -6.24
CA ILE A 156 -27.23 -10.64 -6.03
C ILE A 156 -28.05 -11.14 -7.22
N SER A 157 -27.59 -10.90 -8.45
CA SER A 157 -28.20 -11.41 -9.68
C SER A 157 -28.27 -12.94 -9.69
N LYS A 158 -27.19 -13.63 -9.29
CA LYS A 158 -27.16 -15.09 -9.14
C LYS A 158 -28.10 -15.58 -8.04
N HIS A 159 -28.11 -14.93 -6.88
CA HIS A 159 -28.98 -15.27 -5.74
C HIS A 159 -30.46 -15.25 -6.14
N TYR A 160 -30.88 -14.28 -6.95
CA TYR A 160 -32.26 -14.15 -7.40
C TYR A 160 -32.58 -14.88 -8.72
N GLY A 161 -31.59 -15.47 -9.39
CA GLY A 161 -31.78 -16.14 -10.68
C GLY A 161 -32.22 -15.20 -11.82
N VAL A 162 -31.87 -13.91 -11.75
CA VAL A 162 -32.30 -12.90 -12.74
C VAL A 162 -31.10 -12.12 -13.29
N PRO A 163 -31.17 -11.55 -14.52
CA PRO A 163 -30.10 -10.71 -15.04
C PRO A 163 -29.83 -9.47 -14.18
N MET A 164 -28.57 -9.02 -14.13
CA MET A 164 -28.13 -7.85 -13.35
C MET A 164 -28.94 -6.58 -13.60
N ASN A 165 -29.46 -6.41 -14.83
CA ASN A 165 -30.31 -5.27 -15.20
C ASN A 165 -31.59 -5.20 -14.36
N HIS A 166 -32.17 -6.35 -13.98
CA HIS A 166 -33.36 -6.41 -13.12
C HIS A 166 -33.03 -5.98 -11.69
N VAL A 167 -31.88 -6.43 -11.16
CA VAL A 167 -31.39 -6.02 -9.82
C VAL A 167 -31.19 -4.50 -9.77
N ARG A 168 -30.54 -3.92 -10.78
CA ARG A 168 -30.32 -2.47 -10.88
C ARG A 168 -31.64 -1.69 -10.98
N ALA A 169 -32.60 -2.20 -11.74
CA ALA A 169 -33.94 -1.60 -11.85
C ALA A 169 -34.69 -1.62 -10.51
N TRP A 170 -34.66 -2.75 -9.78
CA TRP A 170 -35.27 -2.85 -8.46
C TRP A 170 -34.60 -1.93 -7.44
N GLN A 171 -33.26 -1.86 -7.42
CA GLN A 171 -32.51 -0.93 -6.57
C GLN A 171 -32.84 0.54 -6.89
N SER A 172 -32.98 0.89 -8.17
CA SER A 172 -33.34 2.26 -8.57
C SER A 172 -34.75 2.62 -8.10
N LYS A 173 -35.71 1.70 -8.27
CA LYS A 173 -37.08 1.86 -7.76
C LYS A 173 -37.12 1.97 -6.23
N ALA A 174 -36.34 1.16 -5.52
CA ALA A 174 -36.23 1.21 -4.07
C ALA A 174 -35.61 2.52 -3.58
N ARG A 175 -34.52 3.01 -4.20
CA ARG A 175 -33.93 4.31 -3.85
C ARG A 175 -34.92 5.46 -3.98
N LYS A 176 -35.67 5.52 -5.09
CA LYS A 176 -36.70 6.55 -5.29
C LYS A 176 -37.80 6.49 -4.23
N TYR A 177 -38.20 5.29 -3.83
CA TYR A 177 -39.20 5.10 -2.78
C TYR A 177 -38.68 5.51 -1.40
N LEU A 178 -37.47 5.08 -1.03
CA LEU A 178 -36.86 5.39 0.26
C LEU A 178 -36.53 6.88 0.42
N GLN A 179 -36.23 7.60 -0.67
CA GLN A 179 -36.06 9.05 -0.66
C GLN A 179 -37.34 9.81 -0.30
N GLN A 180 -38.51 9.22 -0.50
CA GLN A 180 -39.81 9.82 -0.16
C GLN A 180 -40.26 9.47 1.26
N ASP A 181 -39.54 8.57 1.95
CA ASP A 181 -39.89 8.14 3.30
C ASP A 181 -39.37 9.14 4.35
N THR A 182 -40.31 9.92 4.89
CA THR A 182 -40.03 10.91 5.94
C THR A 182 -39.45 10.29 7.20
N LYS A 183 -39.84 9.07 7.58
CA LYS A 183 -39.31 8.39 8.79
C LYS A 183 -37.87 7.98 8.60
N LEU A 184 -37.51 7.55 7.39
CA LEU A 184 -36.14 7.21 7.06
C LEU A 184 -35.27 8.47 7.03
N TYR A 185 -35.79 9.57 6.50
CA TYR A 185 -35.12 10.88 6.54
C TYR A 185 -34.86 11.36 7.98
N THR A 186 -35.82 11.20 8.90
CA THR A 186 -35.63 11.55 10.32
C THR A 186 -34.66 10.64 11.06
N LEU A 187 -34.47 9.39 10.60
CA LEU A 187 -33.51 8.45 11.20
C LEU A 187 -32.09 8.64 10.65
N LEU A 188 -31.93 9.36 9.54
CA LEU A 188 -30.64 9.67 8.90
C LEU A 188 -30.16 11.11 9.16
N SER A 189 -31.03 11.97 9.68
CA SER A 189 -30.72 13.36 10.07
C SER A 189 -30.21 13.45 11.50
#